data_AF-F9VWH1-F1
#
_entry.id   AF-F9VWH1-F1
#
_cell.length_a   1.000
_cell.length_b   1.000
_cell.length_c   1.000
_cell.angle_alpha   90.00
_cell.angle_beta   90.00
_cell.angle_gamma   90.00
#
_symmetry.space_group_name_H-M   'P 1'
#
loop_
_entity.id
_entity.type
_entity.pdbx_description
1 polymer ?
#
loop_
_entity_poly.entity_id
_entity_poly.type
_entity_poly.pdbx_seq_one_letter_code
_entity_poly.pdbx_strand_id
1 'polypeptide(L)'
;MNRELCELSRTALIYFFETYSESTVIYLELPDTPNWKALDNYFYLGDVQVIDDTSVRADLGYSWSVSLTPSKVEIGSDLFDLTISGTDLHLESSTIHRVYREGWVRFFVIPNTDITNAARDAHGTNLRELQSEISDGED
;
A
#
# COMPACT_ATOMS: atom_id res chain seq x y z
N MET A 1 -3.25 -21.19 1.55
CA MET A 1 -3.44 -20.69 0.16
C MET A 1 -3.44 -19.17 0.12
N ASN A 2 -2.64 -18.49 0.96
CA ASN A 2 -2.57 -17.02 1.00
C ASN A 2 -1.14 -16.45 0.84
N ARG A 3 -0.16 -17.33 0.63
CA ARG A 3 1.26 -16.95 0.53
C ARG A 3 1.55 -16.11 -0.71
N GLU A 4 1.00 -16.49 -1.86
CA GLU A 4 1.17 -15.74 -3.11
C GLU A 4 0.62 -14.32 -2.99
N LEU A 5 -0.57 -14.15 -2.40
CA LEU A 5 -1.13 -12.81 -2.13
C LEU A 5 -0.32 -12.02 -1.10
N CYS A 6 0.28 -12.67 -0.10
CA CYS A 6 1.19 -12.00 0.84
C CYS A 6 2.47 -11.51 0.15
N GLU A 7 3.08 -12.33 -0.71
CA GLU A 7 4.28 -11.95 -1.48
C GLU A 7 3.95 -10.88 -2.54
N LEU A 8 2.79 -10.96 -3.16
CA LEU A 8 2.29 -9.94 -4.08
C LEU A 8 2.07 -8.61 -3.35
N SER A 9 1.42 -8.64 -2.19
CA SER A 9 1.21 -7.47 -1.33
C SER A 9 2.54 -6.85 -0.93
N ARG A 10 3.51 -7.68 -0.52
CA ARG A 10 4.86 -7.25 -0.16
C ARG A 10 5.57 -6.58 -1.32
N THR A 11 5.57 -7.20 -2.49
CA THR A 11 6.19 -6.66 -3.71
C THR A 11 5.54 -5.34 -4.12
N ALA A 12 4.20 -5.28 -4.11
CA ALA A 12 3.46 -4.08 -4.46
C ALA A 12 3.77 -2.91 -3.52
N LEU A 13 3.83 -3.15 -2.20
CA LEU A 13 4.23 -2.14 -1.22
C LEU A 13 5.64 -1.62 -1.49
N ILE A 14 6.60 -2.52 -1.70
CA ILE A 14 8.00 -2.13 -1.98
C ILE A 14 8.06 -1.26 -3.24
N TYR A 15 7.51 -1.72 -4.36
CA TYR A 15 7.57 -0.98 -5.63
C TYR A 15 6.83 0.35 -5.56
N PHE A 16 5.69 0.41 -4.87
CA PHE A 16 4.95 1.67 -4.72
C PHE A 16 5.75 2.70 -3.91
N PHE A 17 6.33 2.28 -2.78
CA PHE A 17 7.12 3.19 -1.95
C PHE A 17 8.45 3.57 -2.62
N GLU A 18 9.13 2.67 -3.30
CA GLU A 18 10.34 2.99 -4.08
C GLU A 18 10.03 4.00 -5.21
N THR A 19 8.85 3.91 -5.83
CA THR A 19 8.45 4.85 -6.90
C THR A 19 8.28 6.27 -6.37
N TYR A 20 7.76 6.46 -5.16
CA TYR A 20 7.26 7.76 -4.71
C TYR A 20 7.96 8.36 -3.49
N SER A 21 8.53 7.56 -2.59
CA SER A 21 8.96 8.01 -1.25
C SER A 21 10.09 9.04 -1.25
N GLU A 22 10.92 9.09 -2.29
CA GLU A 22 11.98 10.10 -2.40
C GLU A 22 11.48 11.47 -2.88
N SER A 23 10.31 11.50 -3.54
CA SER A 23 9.83 12.68 -4.26
C SER A 23 8.60 13.31 -3.62
N THR A 24 7.73 12.53 -2.97
CA THR A 24 6.43 13.01 -2.50
C THR A 24 5.98 12.30 -1.23
N VAL A 25 4.98 12.87 -0.57
CA VAL A 25 4.30 12.23 0.57
C VAL A 25 3.37 11.14 0.06
N ILE A 26 3.47 9.97 0.67
CA ILE A 26 2.53 8.87 0.51
C ILE A 26 1.50 8.98 1.62
N TYR A 27 0.24 9.08 1.24
CA TYR A 27 -0.91 9.15 2.13
C TYR A 27 -1.49 7.75 2.34
N LEU A 28 -2.17 7.58 3.47
CA LEU A 28 -2.88 6.35 3.83
C LEU A 28 -4.37 6.64 4.05
N GLU A 29 -5.21 5.82 3.41
CA GLU A 29 -6.66 5.84 3.54
C GLU A 29 -7.15 4.47 4.08
N LEU A 30 -8.15 4.54 4.96
CA LEU A 30 -8.83 3.40 5.58
C LEU A 30 -10.34 3.46 5.29
N PRO A 31 -11.09 2.36 5.52
CA PRO A 31 -12.51 2.27 5.16
C PRO A 31 -13.40 3.32 5.85
N ASP A 32 -13.00 3.84 7.01
CA ASP A 32 -13.75 4.83 7.79
C ASP A 32 -13.16 6.25 7.70
N THR A 33 -12.12 6.47 6.89
CA THR A 33 -11.49 7.78 6.69
C THR A 33 -11.45 8.17 5.21
N PRO A 34 -12.59 8.52 4.59
CA PRO A 34 -12.60 8.91 3.18
C PRO A 34 -11.80 10.20 2.94
N ASN A 35 -10.97 10.20 1.90
CA ASN A 35 -10.21 11.23 1.14
C ASN A 35 -9.79 12.58 1.78
N TRP A 36 -10.54 13.16 2.72
CA TRP A 36 -10.28 14.45 3.35
C TRP A 36 -9.75 14.34 4.80
N LYS A 37 -9.69 13.11 5.35
CA LYS A 37 -9.03 12.78 6.63
C LYS A 37 -7.99 11.66 6.48
N ALA A 38 -7.34 11.58 5.33
CA ALA A 38 -6.15 10.75 5.22
C ALA A 38 -5.20 11.09 6.39
N LEU A 39 -4.56 10.08 6.95
CA LEU A 39 -3.61 10.33 8.03
C LEU A 39 -2.45 11.11 7.44
N ASP A 40 -2.38 12.40 7.80
CA ASP A 40 -1.41 13.38 7.30
C ASP A 40 -0.04 13.15 7.98
N ASN A 41 0.45 11.92 7.86
CA ASN A 41 1.75 11.49 8.37
C ASN A 41 2.67 11.18 7.20
N TYR A 42 3.94 11.50 7.39
CA TYR A 42 4.99 11.12 6.47
C TYR A 42 5.31 9.64 6.69
N PHE A 43 4.63 8.77 5.96
CA PHE A 43 4.91 7.34 6.00
C PHE A 43 6.17 7.00 5.21
N TYR A 44 6.98 6.12 5.78
CA TYR A 44 8.16 5.55 5.14
C TYR A 44 8.10 4.03 5.30
N LEU A 45 8.30 3.28 4.23
CA LEU A 45 8.30 1.83 4.32
C LEU A 45 9.64 1.35 4.88
N GLY A 46 9.64 0.93 6.15
CA GLY A 46 10.81 0.40 6.82
C GLY A 46 11.09 -1.05 6.46
N ASP A 47 10.08 -1.90 6.65
CA ASP A 47 10.16 -3.34 6.36
C ASP A 47 8.77 -3.88 6.03
N VAL A 48 8.72 -4.97 5.26
CA VAL A 48 7.49 -5.71 4.97
C VAL A 48 7.73 -7.19 5.21
N GLN A 49 6.99 -7.73 6.17
CA GLN A 49 7.10 -9.10 6.65
C GLN A 49 5.87 -9.89 6.26
N VAL A 50 6.09 -11.10 5.74
CA VAL A 50 5.06 -12.13 5.63
C VAL A 50 5.08 -12.95 6.91
N ILE A 51 3.96 -13.00 7.62
CA ILE A 51 3.79 -13.68 8.90
C ILE A 51 2.95 -14.94 8.66
N ASP A 52 3.50 -16.09 9.06
CA ASP A 52 2.86 -17.41 9.00
C ASP A 52 2.22 -17.74 7.64
N ASP A 53 2.83 -17.28 6.54
CA ASP A 53 2.36 -17.45 5.15
C ASP A 53 0.91 -16.98 4.89
N THR A 54 0.34 -16.15 5.78
CA THR A 54 -1.08 -15.81 5.77
C THR A 54 -1.38 -14.34 5.95
N SER A 55 -0.49 -13.59 6.58
CA SER A 55 -0.67 -12.14 6.77
C SER A 55 0.58 -11.38 6.38
N VAL A 56 0.39 -10.11 6.03
CA VAL A 56 1.47 -9.17 5.75
C VAL A 56 1.47 -8.09 6.84
N ARG A 57 2.65 -7.69 7.29
CA ARG A 57 2.86 -6.53 8.14
C ARG A 57 3.85 -5.58 7.48
N ALA A 58 3.47 -4.32 7.33
CA ALA A 58 4.34 -3.26 6.87
C ALA A 58 4.63 -2.29 8.02
N ASP A 59 5.91 -2.04 8.27
CA ASP A 59 6.38 -0.94 9.11
C ASP A 59 6.37 0.35 8.27
N LEU A 60 5.61 1.35 8.72
CA LEU A 60 5.42 2.62 8.03
C LEU A 60 6.22 3.76 8.69
N GLY A 61 7.17 3.43 9.57
CA GLY A 61 8.02 4.37 10.27
C GLY A 61 7.30 5.12 11.39
N TYR A 62 8.05 5.83 12.23
CA TYR A 62 7.49 6.65 13.33
C TYR A 62 6.50 5.89 14.24
N SER A 63 6.80 4.61 14.50
CA SER A 63 5.96 3.68 15.25
C SER A 63 4.64 3.30 14.58
N TRP A 64 4.41 3.67 13.32
CA TRP A 64 3.26 3.22 12.55
C TRP A 64 3.51 1.84 11.94
N SER A 65 2.51 0.97 12.02
CA SER A 65 2.50 -0.25 11.21
C SER A 65 1.09 -0.60 10.78
N VAL A 66 0.98 -1.21 9.60
CA VAL A 66 -0.25 -1.83 9.14
C VAL A 66 -0.04 -3.33 8.99
N SER A 67 -1.04 -4.13 9.34
CA SER A 67 -1.05 -5.56 9.04
C SER A 67 -2.42 -6.01 8.60
N LEU A 68 -2.48 -6.98 7.69
CA LEU A 68 -3.72 -7.63 7.29
C LEU A 68 -3.47 -9.02 6.71
N THR A 69 -4.53 -9.82 6.65
CA THR A 69 -4.61 -11.04 5.84
C THR A 69 -5.12 -10.64 4.46
N PRO A 70 -4.26 -10.52 3.43
CA PRO A 70 -4.68 -9.99 2.13
C PRO A 70 -5.63 -10.96 1.42
N SER A 71 -6.58 -10.40 0.68
CA SER A 71 -7.48 -11.12 -0.22
C SER A 71 -7.45 -10.58 -1.64
N LYS A 72 -6.99 -9.33 -1.84
CA LYS A 72 -6.83 -8.69 -3.15
C LYS A 72 -5.76 -7.59 -3.09
N VAL A 73 -4.99 -7.45 -4.16
CA VAL A 73 -4.04 -6.34 -4.37
C VAL A 73 -4.43 -5.65 -5.68
N GLU A 74 -4.54 -4.33 -5.65
CA GLU A 74 -4.92 -3.52 -6.81
C GLU A 74 -3.98 -2.33 -6.93
N ILE A 75 -3.45 -2.09 -8.13
CA ILE A 75 -2.69 -0.88 -8.46
C ILE A 75 -3.56 -0.05 -9.39
N GLY A 76 -3.82 1.22 -9.05
CA GLY A 76 -4.63 2.14 -9.84
C GLY A 76 -4.06 2.31 -11.26
N SER A 77 -4.93 2.44 -12.27
CA SER A 77 -4.53 2.49 -13.69
C SER A 77 -3.60 3.65 -14.06
N ASP A 78 -3.59 4.70 -13.25
CA ASP A 78 -2.68 5.84 -13.35
C ASP A 78 -1.40 5.70 -12.52
N LEU A 79 -1.27 4.58 -11.80
CA LEU A 79 -0.19 4.19 -10.88
C LEU A 79 -0.07 5.07 -9.63
N PHE A 80 -1.05 5.93 -9.34
CA PHE A 80 -0.98 6.85 -8.19
C PHE A 80 -1.50 6.27 -6.88
N ASP A 81 -2.06 5.06 -6.93
CA ASP A 81 -2.50 4.37 -5.73
C ASP A 81 -2.32 2.86 -5.78
N LEU A 82 -2.17 2.29 -4.59
CA LEU A 82 -2.10 0.87 -4.28
C LEU A 82 -3.15 0.58 -3.21
N THR A 83 -4.07 -0.34 -3.49
CA THR A 83 -5.07 -0.81 -2.53
C THR A 83 -4.83 -2.28 -2.21
N ILE A 84 -4.81 -2.60 -0.92
CA ILE A 84 -4.75 -3.99 -0.43
C ILE A 84 -6.01 -4.24 0.39
N SER A 85 -6.87 -5.12 -0.11
CA SER A 85 -8.09 -5.56 0.58
C SER A 85 -7.82 -6.85 1.33
N GLY A 86 -8.55 -7.07 2.44
CA GLY A 86 -8.41 -8.30 3.22
C GLY A 86 -9.21 -8.32 4.51
N THR A 87 -8.81 -9.24 5.39
CA THR A 87 -9.38 -9.40 6.74
C THR A 87 -8.34 -9.08 7.80
N ASP A 88 -8.82 -8.89 9.03
CA ASP A 88 -7.99 -8.64 10.20
C ASP A 88 -6.98 -7.50 9.95
N LEU A 89 -7.50 -6.39 9.43
CA LEU A 89 -6.72 -5.19 9.17
C LEU A 89 -6.49 -4.46 10.48
N HIS A 90 -5.23 -4.33 10.88
CA HIS A 90 -4.78 -3.54 12.01
C HIS A 90 -3.95 -2.36 11.51
N LEU A 91 -4.28 -1.15 11.96
CA LEU A 91 -3.41 0.01 11.86
C LEU A 91 -3.03 0.44 13.27
N GLU A 92 -1.73 0.44 13.54
CA GLU A 92 -1.17 0.67 14.87
C GLU A 92 -0.20 1.84 14.83
N SER A 93 -0.21 2.64 15.90
CA SER A 93 0.82 3.58 16.27
C SER A 93 0.99 3.58 17.79
N SER A 94 1.90 4.41 18.31
CA SER A 94 2.07 4.58 19.77
C SER A 94 0.81 5.07 20.49
N THR A 95 -0.15 5.67 19.77
CA THR A 95 -1.36 6.28 20.35
C THR A 95 -2.66 5.86 19.65
N ILE A 96 -2.57 5.18 18.52
CA ILE A 96 -3.72 4.79 17.69
C ILE A 96 -3.69 3.28 17.49
N HIS A 97 -4.84 2.64 17.66
CA HIS A 97 -5.04 1.25 17.28
C HIS A 97 -6.42 1.15 16.63
N ARG A 98 -6.45 0.86 15.34
CA ARG A 98 -7.67 0.66 14.56
C ARG A 98 -7.70 -0.76 14.04
N VAL A 99 -8.88 -1.38 14.12
CA VAL A 99 -9.08 -2.78 13.72
C VAL A 99 -10.32 -2.88 12.85
N TYR A 100 -10.17 -3.56 11.73
CA TYR A 100 -11.26 -3.86 10.80
C TYR A 100 -11.27 -5.36 10.53
N ARG A 101 -12.41 -6.00 10.76
CA ARG A 101 -12.56 -7.44 10.51
C ARG A 101 -12.44 -7.76 9.01
N GLU A 102 -13.05 -6.92 8.19
CA GLU A 102 -12.93 -6.88 6.74
C GLU A 102 -12.71 -5.42 6.35
N GLY A 103 -11.79 -5.18 5.42
CA GLY A 103 -11.45 -3.82 5.03
C GLY A 103 -10.40 -3.76 3.93
N TRP A 104 -9.92 -2.55 3.71
CA TRP A 104 -8.87 -2.26 2.76
C TRP A 104 -7.98 -1.16 3.32
N VAL A 105 -6.72 -1.15 2.89
CA VAL A 105 -5.81 -0.04 3.09
C VAL A 105 -5.39 0.45 1.72
N ARG A 106 -5.47 1.76 1.50
CA ARG A 106 -5.01 2.40 0.27
C ARG A 106 -3.86 3.33 0.56
N PHE A 107 -2.76 3.12 -0.15
CA PHE A 107 -1.63 4.03 -0.22
C PHE A 107 -1.77 4.84 -1.48
N PHE A 108 -1.65 6.16 -1.40
CA PHE A 108 -1.78 7.02 -2.57
C PHE A 108 -0.89 8.24 -2.50
N VAL A 109 -0.61 8.84 -3.64
CA VAL A 109 0.02 10.16 -3.77
C VAL A 109 -0.96 11.13 -4.42
N ILE A 110 -0.77 12.44 -4.26
CA ILE A 110 -1.62 13.40 -4.97
C ILE A 110 -1.37 13.27 -6.47
N PRO A 111 -2.37 12.91 -7.28
CA PRO A 111 -2.18 12.64 -8.69
C PRO A 111 -1.98 13.95 -9.45
N ASN A 112 -1.35 13.86 -10.63
CA ASN A 112 -1.24 14.95 -11.60
C ASN A 112 -0.50 16.21 -11.09
N THR A 113 0.40 16.07 -10.13
CA THR A 113 1.37 17.13 -9.80
C THR A 113 2.64 16.93 -10.60
N ASP A 114 3.39 18.00 -10.87
CA ASP A 114 4.66 17.90 -11.61
C ASP A 114 5.61 16.89 -10.95
N ILE A 115 5.66 16.87 -9.62
CA ILE A 115 6.51 15.98 -8.82
C ILE A 115 6.05 14.52 -8.92
N THR A 116 4.75 14.25 -8.74
CA THR A 116 4.24 12.87 -8.76
C THR A 116 4.25 12.28 -10.16
N ASN A 117 4.01 13.08 -11.19
CA ASN A 117 4.18 12.67 -12.58
C ASN A 117 5.64 12.32 -12.89
N ALA A 118 6.59 13.18 -12.49
CA ALA A 118 8.01 12.94 -12.72
C ALA A 118 8.49 11.66 -12.01
N ALA A 119 8.07 11.42 -10.76
CA ALA A 119 8.40 10.22 -10.01
C ALA A 119 7.85 8.95 -10.69
N ARG A 120 6.56 8.97 -11.07
CA ARG A 120 5.93 7.87 -11.82
C ARG A 120 6.68 7.56 -13.13
N ASP A 121 7.02 8.60 -13.89
CA ASP A 121 7.63 8.43 -15.22
C ASP A 121 9.09 7.96 -15.13
N ALA A 122 9.82 8.38 -14.09
CA ALA A 122 11.22 7.99 -13.87
C ALA A 122 11.38 6.62 -13.19
N HIS A 123 10.46 6.24 -12.29
CA HIS A 123 10.64 5.10 -11.39
C HIS A 123 9.50 4.07 -11.44
N GLY A 124 8.40 4.35 -12.13
CA GLY A 124 7.20 3.51 -12.13
C GLY A 124 7.23 2.27 -13.03
N THR A 125 8.37 1.92 -13.64
CA THR A 125 8.49 0.76 -14.54
C THR A 125 8.11 -0.55 -13.83
N ASN A 126 8.73 -0.85 -12.68
CA ASN A 126 8.44 -2.07 -11.93
C ASN A 126 6.98 -2.13 -11.44
N LEU A 127 6.44 -0.98 -11.02
CA LEU A 127 5.05 -0.88 -10.57
C LEU A 127 4.06 -1.12 -11.73
N ARG A 128 4.41 -0.67 -12.94
CA ARG A 128 3.61 -0.91 -14.15
C ARG A 128 3.65 -2.36 -14.61
N GLU A 129 4.83 -2.97 -14.60
CA GLU A 129 4.98 -4.40 -14.90
C GLU A 129 4.14 -5.24 -13.94
N LEU A 130 4.23 -4.94 -12.64
CA LEU A 130 3.43 -5.61 -11.61
C LEU A 130 1.92 -5.40 -11.81
N GLN A 131 1.48 -4.19 -12.19
CA GLN A 131 0.07 -3.94 -12.50
C GLN A 131 -0.42 -4.81 -13.66
N SER A 132 0.38 -4.96 -14.73
CA SER A 132 0.05 -5.82 -15.86
C SER A 132 -0.07 -7.28 -15.42
N GLU A 133 0.87 -7.79 -14.62
CA GLU A 133 0.82 -9.15 -14.08
C GLU A 133 -0.43 -9.40 -13.23
N ILE A 134 -0.82 -8.44 -12.39
CA ILE A 134 -2.05 -8.54 -11.58
C ILE A 134 -3.28 -8.59 -12.49
N SER A 135 -3.33 -7.74 -13.51
CA SER A 135 -4.49 -7.63 -14.42
C SER A 135 -4.66 -8.88 -15.29
N ASP A 136 -3.55 -9.43 -15.79
CA ASP A 136 -3.54 -10.63 -16.64
C ASP A 136 -3.90 -11.91 -15.85
N GLY A 137 -3.77 -11.89 -14.52
CA GLY A 137 -4.16 -12.99 -13.64
C GLY A 137 -5.63 -12.99 -13.21
N GLU A 138 -6.41 -11.96 -13.55
CA GLU A 138 -7.86 -11.86 -13.26
C GLU A 138 -8.77 -12.37 -14.40
N ASP A 139 -8.20 -12.76 -15.56
CA ASP A 139 -8.90 -13.34 -16.73
C ASP A 139 -9.05 -14.89 -16.67
#